data_AF-A0A1W9T834-F1
#
_entry.id   AF-A0A1W9T834-F1
#
_cell.length_a   1.000
_cell.length_b   1.000
_cell.length_c   1.000
_cell.angle_alpha   90.00
_cell.angle_beta   90.00
_cell.angle_gamma   90.00
#
_symmetry.space_group_name_H-M   'P 1'
#
loop_
_entity.id
_entity.type
_entity.pdbx_description
1 polymer ?
#
loop_
_entity_poly.entity_id
_entity_poly.type
_entity_poly.pdbx_seq_one_letter_code
_entity_poly.pdbx_strand_id
1 'polypeptide(L)'
;MVELITLGELIDTAIAGEDAARKVYLGFTHKFIDRPDVSDFWQTMADDEAEHGRILSRVHRRVPAGELGTVVDADLAKRANRLKGLDIHQLVNSVVNLDDAYRIAYDLESSEVNTIFGFLTMRFLSADESYAIISATIDRHLLRLAEFSHTFGDADQCKRIAAIA
;
A
#
# COMPACT_ATOMS: atom_id res chain seq x y z
N MET A 1 -23.34 -11.46 2.91
CA MET A 1 -23.92 -10.38 2.07
C MET A 1 -22.80 -9.37 1.85
N VAL A 2 -22.45 -9.03 0.61
CA VAL A 2 -21.42 -8.01 0.35
C VAL A 2 -22.07 -6.64 0.54
N GLU A 3 -21.51 -5.82 1.43
CA GLU A 3 -21.92 -4.43 1.57
C GLU A 3 -21.53 -3.68 0.29
N LEU A 4 -22.55 -3.18 -0.43
CA LEU A 4 -22.35 -2.37 -1.62
C LEU A 4 -21.82 -1.00 -1.19
N ILE A 5 -20.88 -0.47 -1.97
CA ILE A 5 -20.33 0.86 -1.74
C ILE A 5 -20.43 1.68 -3.03
N THR A 6 -20.40 2.99 -2.87
CA THR A 6 -20.34 3.97 -3.95
C THR A 6 -18.91 4.15 -4.46
N LEU A 7 -18.77 4.76 -5.63
CA LEU A 7 -17.46 5.12 -6.19
C LEU A 7 -16.70 6.09 -5.29
N GLY A 8 -17.39 7.06 -4.69
CA GLY A 8 -16.79 7.96 -3.70
C GLY A 8 -16.21 7.19 -2.51
N GLU A 9 -17.01 6.29 -1.93
CA GLU A 9 -16.56 5.44 -0.81
C GLU A 9 -15.42 4.49 -1.22
N LEU A 10 -15.38 4.02 -2.46
CA LEU A 10 -14.26 3.22 -2.99
C LEU A 10 -12.97 4.05 -3.01
N ILE A 11 -13.02 5.29 -3.51
CA ILE A 11 -11.85 6.18 -3.57
C ILE A 11 -11.39 6.54 -2.16
N ASP A 12 -12.31 6.88 -1.25
CA ASP A 12 -11.98 7.18 0.15
C ASP A 12 -11.35 5.96 0.84
N THR A 13 -11.87 4.77 0.57
CA THR A 13 -11.30 3.52 1.09
C THR A 13 -9.91 3.26 0.54
N ALA A 14 -9.67 3.56 -0.75
CA ALA A 14 -8.35 3.43 -1.36
C ALA A 14 -7.35 4.40 -0.72
N ILE A 15 -7.72 5.69 -0.56
CA ILE A 15 -6.88 6.71 0.10
C ILE A 15 -6.54 6.29 1.54
N ALA A 16 -7.53 5.78 2.28
CA ALA A 16 -7.31 5.29 3.63
C ALA A 16 -6.39 4.05 3.65
N GLY A 17 -6.47 3.19 2.63
CA GLY A 17 -5.57 2.06 2.42
C GLY A 17 -4.12 2.49 2.23
N GLU A 18 -3.85 3.47 1.37
CA GLU A 18 -2.49 3.99 1.17
C GLU A 18 -1.93 4.63 2.46
N ASP A 19 -2.75 5.41 3.18
CA ASP A 19 -2.30 5.98 4.46
C ASP A 19 -2.07 4.90 5.54
N ALA A 20 -2.83 3.80 5.51
CA ALA A 20 -2.60 2.66 6.40
C ALA A 20 -1.28 1.95 6.06
N ALA A 21 -1.01 1.66 4.78
CA ALA A 21 0.26 1.08 4.33
C ALA A 21 1.44 1.99 4.71
N ARG A 22 1.32 3.30 4.47
CA ARG A 22 2.30 4.31 4.89
C ARG A 22 2.60 4.23 6.38
N LYS A 23 1.57 4.16 7.23
CA LYS A 23 1.74 4.07 8.69
C LYS A 23 2.40 2.76 9.11
N VAL A 24 2.12 1.65 8.43
CA VAL A 24 2.82 0.37 8.66
C VAL A 24 4.32 0.55 8.35
N TYR A 25 4.66 1.12 7.19
CA TYR A 25 6.07 1.33 6.81
C TYR A 25 6.80 2.31 7.73
N LEU A 26 6.17 3.40 8.16
CA LEU A 26 6.74 4.28 9.19
C LEU A 26 6.95 3.55 10.53
N GLY A 27 6.04 2.62 10.87
CA GLY A 27 6.22 1.72 12.01
C GLY A 27 7.48 0.86 11.86
N PHE A 28 7.73 0.34 10.65
CA PHE A 28 8.94 -0.44 10.36
C PHE A 28 10.21 0.40 10.42
N THR A 29 10.18 1.63 9.88
CA THR A 29 11.28 2.60 10.04
C THR A 29 11.67 2.75 11.51
N HIS A 30 10.69 2.92 12.40
CA HIS A 30 10.95 3.03 13.83
C HIS A 30 11.47 1.71 14.44
N LYS A 31 10.87 0.57 14.08
CA LYS A 31 11.27 -0.78 14.51
C LYS A 31 12.73 -1.13 14.16
N PHE A 32 13.28 -0.52 13.11
CA PHE A 32 14.65 -0.79 12.65
C PHE A 32 15.56 0.45 12.72
N ILE A 33 15.29 1.41 13.61
CA ILE A 33 16.03 2.68 13.69
C ILE A 33 17.54 2.50 13.91
N ASP A 34 17.97 1.42 14.60
CA ASP A 34 19.38 1.09 14.83
C ASP A 34 20.09 0.51 13.59
N ARG A 35 19.35 0.31 12.49
CA ARG A 35 19.82 -0.17 11.19
C ARG A 35 19.41 0.83 10.11
N PRO A 36 20.20 1.89 9.89
CA PRO A 36 19.85 2.97 8.98
C PRO A 36 19.52 2.48 7.56
N ASP A 37 20.25 1.49 7.06
CA ASP A 37 20.01 0.85 5.77
C ASP A 37 18.58 0.27 5.63
N VAL A 38 18.11 -0.39 6.69
CA VAL A 38 16.76 -0.97 6.75
C VAL A 38 15.70 0.10 7.00
N SER A 39 15.98 1.04 7.90
CA SER A 39 15.11 2.16 8.22
C SER A 39 14.82 3.03 6.98
N ASP A 40 15.85 3.36 6.21
CA ASP A 40 15.76 4.17 4.99
C ASP A 40 14.97 3.45 3.89
N PHE A 41 15.12 2.12 3.80
CA PHE A 41 14.30 1.31 2.89
C PHE A 41 12.81 1.47 3.20
N TRP A 42 12.42 1.29 4.46
CA TRP A 42 11.02 1.42 4.87
C TRP A 42 10.51 2.86 4.76
N GLN A 43 11.36 3.85 5.01
CA GLN A 43 11.01 5.25 4.80
C GLN A 43 10.69 5.53 3.32
N THR A 44 11.48 4.97 2.41
CA THR A 44 11.24 5.10 0.96
C THR A 44 9.89 4.50 0.58
N MET A 45 9.53 3.32 1.11
CA MET A 45 8.21 2.73 0.90
C MET A 45 7.10 3.64 1.44
N ALA A 46 7.27 4.21 2.63
CA ALA A 46 6.29 5.13 3.22
C ALA A 46 6.09 6.42 2.39
N ASP A 47 7.17 6.98 1.85
CA ASP A 47 7.11 8.19 1.02
C ASP A 47 6.36 7.94 -0.28
N ASP A 48 6.53 6.75 -0.85
CA ASP A 48 5.83 6.30 -2.04
C ASP A 48 4.31 6.19 -1.78
N GLU A 49 3.90 5.58 -0.66
CA GLU A 49 2.48 5.51 -0.28
C GLU A 49 1.84 6.88 -0.02
N ALA A 50 2.62 7.83 0.49
CA ALA A 50 2.16 9.21 0.63
C ALA A 50 1.84 9.82 -0.75
N GLU A 51 2.63 9.52 -1.78
CA GLU A 51 2.38 9.96 -3.14
C GLU A 51 1.15 9.26 -3.76
N HIS A 52 0.96 7.97 -3.51
CA HIS A 52 -0.25 7.26 -3.95
C HIS A 52 -1.52 7.91 -3.42
N GLY A 53 -1.56 8.26 -2.12
CA GLY A 53 -2.68 8.99 -1.52
C GLY A 53 -2.94 10.35 -2.18
N ARG A 54 -1.89 11.08 -2.61
CA ARG A 54 -2.03 12.34 -3.35
C ARG A 54 -2.59 12.13 -4.75
N ILE A 55 -2.16 11.08 -5.44
CA ILE A 55 -2.67 10.69 -6.76
C ILE A 55 -4.15 10.35 -6.67
N LEU A 56 -4.57 9.52 -5.71
CA LEU A 56 -5.96 9.17 -5.49
C LEU A 56 -6.81 10.38 -5.09
N SER A 57 -6.26 11.29 -4.29
CA SER A 57 -6.93 12.57 -3.99
C SER A 57 -7.13 13.43 -5.25
N ARG A 58 -6.19 13.37 -6.21
CA ARG A 58 -6.34 14.02 -7.52
C ARG A 58 -7.40 13.32 -8.37
N VAL A 59 -7.46 11.99 -8.36
CA VAL A 59 -8.53 11.21 -9.00
C VAL A 59 -9.88 11.64 -8.44
N HIS A 60 -10.05 11.67 -7.12
CA HIS A 60 -11.30 12.10 -6.47
C HIS A 60 -11.80 13.45 -6.97
N ARG A 61 -10.91 14.44 -7.13
CA ARG A 61 -11.27 15.77 -7.65
C ARG A 61 -11.63 15.81 -9.14
N ARG A 62 -11.23 14.80 -9.92
CA ARG A 62 -11.53 14.70 -11.36
C ARG A 62 -12.83 13.93 -11.64
N VAL A 63 -13.30 13.11 -10.69
CA VAL A 63 -14.57 12.38 -10.85
C VAL A 63 -15.73 13.36 -10.87
N PRO A 64 -16.64 13.30 -11.87
CA PRO A 64 -17.84 14.11 -11.88
C PRO A 64 -18.70 13.85 -10.64
N ALA A 65 -19.27 14.90 -10.03
CA ALA A 65 -20.05 14.76 -8.80
C ALA A 65 -21.23 13.77 -8.92
N GLY A 66 -21.83 13.67 -10.11
CA GLY A 66 -22.90 12.70 -10.40
C GLY A 66 -22.44 11.24 -10.44
N GLU A 67 -21.14 10.98 -10.64
CA GLU A 67 -20.57 9.63 -10.67
C GLU A 67 -20.16 9.14 -9.28
N LEU A 68 -19.86 10.03 -8.33
CA LEU A 68 -19.41 9.64 -6.98
C LEU A 68 -20.44 8.77 -6.24
N GLY A 69 -21.74 8.97 -6.50
CA GLY A 69 -22.82 8.16 -5.91
C GLY A 69 -23.12 6.85 -6.65
N THR A 70 -22.39 6.52 -7.73
CA THR A 70 -22.62 5.28 -8.47
C THR A 70 -22.14 4.08 -7.67
N VAL A 71 -22.95 3.03 -7.59
CA VAL A 71 -22.56 1.79 -6.92
C VAL A 71 -21.51 1.06 -7.75
N VAL A 72 -20.42 0.65 -7.11
CA VAL A 72 -19.36 -0.12 -7.78
C VAL A 72 -19.71 -1.60 -7.84
N ASP A 73 -19.05 -2.33 -8.73
CA ASP A 73 -19.23 -3.78 -8.85
C ASP A 73 -18.96 -4.49 -7.51
N ALA A 74 -19.73 -5.54 -7.24
CA ALA A 74 -19.69 -6.26 -5.96
C ALA A 74 -18.28 -6.80 -5.61
N ASP A 75 -17.49 -7.16 -6.62
CA ASP A 75 -16.11 -7.60 -6.42
C ASP A 75 -15.21 -6.46 -5.93
N LEU A 76 -15.33 -5.25 -6.48
CA LEU A 76 -14.60 -4.07 -6.00
C LEU A 76 -15.03 -3.69 -4.59
N ALA A 77 -16.34 -3.72 -4.31
CA ALA A 77 -16.85 -3.49 -2.96
C ALA A 77 -16.28 -4.50 -1.94
N LYS A 78 -16.22 -5.79 -2.32
CA LYS A 78 -15.63 -6.84 -1.49
C LYS A 78 -14.13 -6.61 -1.25
N ARG A 79 -13.39 -6.12 -2.25
CA ARG A 79 -11.95 -5.79 -2.15
C ARG A 79 -11.74 -4.61 -1.20
N ALA A 80 -12.50 -3.54 -1.37
CA ALA A 80 -12.47 -2.36 -0.51
C ALA A 80 -12.78 -2.69 0.96
N ASN A 81 -13.78 -3.54 1.22
CA ASN A 81 -14.13 -3.96 2.57
C ASN A 81 -13.03 -4.78 3.26
N ARG A 82 -12.17 -5.49 2.51
CA ARG A 82 -10.98 -6.15 3.08
C ARG A 82 -9.95 -5.12 3.55
N LEU A 83 -9.75 -4.03 2.81
CA LEU A 83 -8.81 -2.96 3.18
C LEU A 83 -9.21 -2.25 4.47
N LYS A 84 -10.52 -2.04 4.69
CA LYS A 84 -11.03 -1.44 5.94
C LYS A 84 -10.70 -2.27 7.19
N GLY A 85 -10.39 -3.56 7.03
CA GLY A 85 -10.08 -4.48 8.12
C GLY A 85 -8.61 -4.48 8.55
N LEU A 86 -7.74 -3.67 7.95
CA LEU A 86 -6.32 -3.63 8.30
C LEU A 86 -6.12 -3.00 9.70
N ASP A 87 -5.62 -3.79 10.65
CA ASP A 87 -5.19 -3.31 11.96
C ASP A 87 -3.69 -2.97 11.92
N ILE A 88 -3.40 -1.68 11.73
CA ILE A 88 -2.04 -1.14 11.65
C ILE A 88 -1.23 -1.47 12.91
N HIS A 89 -1.83 -1.32 14.08
CA HIS A 89 -1.14 -1.55 15.35
C HIS A 89 -0.79 -3.03 15.51
N GLN A 90 -1.71 -3.93 15.17
CA GLN A 90 -1.45 -5.36 15.19
C GLN A 90 -0.33 -5.73 14.21
N LEU A 91 -0.36 -5.22 12.97
CA LEU A 91 0.65 -5.50 11.96
C LEU A 91 2.05 -5.07 12.44
N VAL A 92 2.20 -3.82 12.88
CA VAL A 92 3.49 -3.30 13.33
C VAL A 92 3.99 -4.03 14.59
N ASN A 93 3.10 -4.33 15.54
CA ASN A 93 3.50 -5.03 16.78
C ASN A 93 3.84 -6.50 16.57
N SER A 94 3.38 -7.11 15.48
CA SER A 94 3.70 -8.50 15.15
C SER A 94 5.12 -8.69 14.59
N VAL A 95 5.77 -7.60 14.17
CA VAL A 95 7.13 -7.62 13.64
C VAL A 95 8.14 -7.79 14.77
N VAL A 96 8.83 -8.93 14.80
CA VAL A 96 9.94 -9.18 15.73
C VAL A 96 11.29 -9.19 15.02
N ASN A 97 11.31 -9.39 13.70
CA ASN A 97 12.52 -9.35 12.88
C ASN A 97 12.21 -8.85 11.46
N LEU A 98 13.27 -8.68 10.65
CA LEU A 98 13.14 -8.12 9.30
C LEU A 98 12.37 -9.03 8.32
N ASP A 99 12.40 -10.35 8.50
CA ASP A 99 11.62 -11.29 7.67
C ASP A 99 10.11 -11.09 7.88
N ASP A 100 9.68 -10.82 9.13
CA ASP A 100 8.27 -10.52 9.42
C ASP A 100 7.81 -9.24 8.72
N ALA A 101 8.63 -8.18 8.78
CA ALA A 101 8.35 -6.91 8.11
C ALA A 101 8.28 -7.09 6.59
N TYR A 102 9.23 -7.84 6.01
CA TYR A 102 9.22 -8.18 4.60
C TYR A 102 7.94 -8.91 4.19
N ARG A 103 7.52 -9.92 4.95
CA ARG A 103 6.32 -10.70 4.63
C ARG A 103 5.05 -9.86 4.70
N ILE A 104 4.92 -9.02 5.72
CA ILE A 104 3.79 -8.10 5.84
C ILE A 104 3.79 -7.10 4.68
N ALA A 105 4.94 -6.54 4.33
CA ALA A 105 5.05 -5.64 3.18
C ALA A 105 4.66 -6.36 1.89
N TYR A 106 5.16 -7.57 1.64
CA TYR A 106 4.79 -8.35 0.46
C TYR A 106 3.29 -8.64 0.40
N ASP A 107 2.68 -9.03 1.52
CA ASP A 107 1.25 -9.27 1.60
C ASP A 107 0.45 -7.98 1.34
N LEU A 108 0.90 -6.82 1.84
CA LEU A 108 0.28 -5.51 1.58
C LEU A 108 0.41 -5.09 0.11
N GLU A 109 1.59 -5.22 -0.49
CA GLU A 109 1.85 -4.83 -1.89
C GLU A 109 1.20 -5.77 -2.91
N SER A 110 1.06 -7.05 -2.56
CA SER A 110 0.30 -8.01 -3.37
C SER A 110 -1.21 -7.95 -3.10
N SER A 111 -1.64 -7.09 -2.17
CA SER A 111 -3.04 -6.99 -1.75
C SER A 111 -3.91 -6.17 -2.72
N GLU A 112 -5.16 -6.01 -2.27
CA GLU A 112 -6.20 -5.23 -2.92
C GLU A 112 -5.89 -3.73 -3.04
N VAL A 113 -4.92 -3.20 -2.28
CA VAL A 113 -4.51 -1.79 -2.35
C VAL A 113 -4.07 -1.45 -3.78
N ASN A 114 -3.07 -2.17 -4.29
CA ASN A 114 -2.53 -1.94 -5.63
C ASN A 114 -3.55 -2.27 -6.74
N THR A 115 -4.45 -3.24 -6.50
CA THR A 115 -5.51 -3.55 -7.47
C THR A 115 -6.52 -2.40 -7.59
N ILE A 116 -6.98 -1.85 -6.46
CA ILE A 116 -7.96 -0.76 -6.46
C ILE A 116 -7.30 0.54 -6.97
N PHE A 117 -6.05 0.81 -6.58
CA PHE A 117 -5.28 1.93 -7.10
C PHE A 117 -5.13 1.88 -8.63
N GLY A 118 -4.70 0.73 -9.16
CA GLY A 118 -4.59 0.50 -10.61
C GLY A 118 -5.92 0.71 -11.34
N PHE A 119 -7.02 0.18 -10.79
CA PHE A 119 -8.35 0.38 -11.36
C PHE A 119 -8.75 1.87 -11.43
N LEU A 120 -8.60 2.60 -10.32
CA LEU A 120 -9.02 4.00 -10.23
C LEU A 120 -8.18 4.91 -11.13
N THR A 121 -6.87 4.68 -11.18
CA THR A 121 -5.96 5.46 -12.04
C THR A 121 -6.27 5.23 -13.51
N MET A 122 -6.37 3.98 -13.97
CA MET A 122 -6.71 3.65 -15.36
C MET A 122 -8.07 4.20 -15.80
N ARG A 123 -9.04 4.30 -14.87
CA ARG A 123 -10.39 4.75 -15.18
C ARG A 123 -10.51 6.27 -15.31
N PHE A 124 -9.77 7.04 -14.50
CA PHE A 124 -10.01 8.48 -14.34
C PHE A 124 -8.82 9.37 -14.70
N LEU A 125 -7.67 8.79 -15.05
CA LEU A 125 -6.53 9.53 -15.60
C LEU A 125 -6.36 9.22 -17.09
N SER A 126 -5.57 10.03 -17.80
CA SER A 126 -5.22 9.72 -19.18
C SER A 126 -4.40 8.42 -19.26
N ALA A 127 -4.32 7.80 -20.44
CA ALA A 127 -3.51 6.60 -20.64
C ALA A 127 -2.03 6.86 -20.31
N ASP A 128 -1.49 8.00 -20.75
CA ASP A 128 -0.11 8.40 -20.48
C ASP A 128 0.13 8.65 -18.98
N GLU A 129 -0.79 9.34 -18.29
CA GLU A 129 -0.71 9.55 -16.84
C GLU A 129 -0.79 8.21 -16.09
N SER A 130 -1.72 7.33 -16.47
CA SER A 130 -1.93 6.04 -15.83
C SER A 130 -0.72 5.12 -16.00
N TYR A 131 -0.18 5.03 -17.22
CA TYR A 131 1.00 4.20 -17.49
C TYR A 131 2.23 4.69 -16.72
N ALA A 132 2.48 6.01 -16.75
CA ALA A 132 3.59 6.60 -16.01
C ALA A 132 3.47 6.38 -14.51
N ILE A 133 2.25 6.46 -13.96
CA ILE A 133 2.00 6.23 -12.54
C ILE A 133 2.16 4.75 -12.20
N ILE A 134 1.45 3.83 -12.87
CA ILE A 134 1.46 2.40 -12.54
C ILE A 134 2.89 1.82 -12.64
N SER A 135 3.61 2.14 -13.71
CA SER A 135 5.00 1.67 -13.89
C SER A 135 5.96 2.24 -12.84
N ALA A 136 5.72 3.48 -12.36
CA ALA A 136 6.55 4.10 -11.35
C ALA A 136 6.18 3.72 -9.90
N THR A 137 5.05 3.05 -9.68
CA THR A 137 4.48 2.84 -8.33
C THR A 137 4.36 1.35 -8.00
N ILE A 138 3.33 0.68 -8.53
CA ILE A 138 2.99 -0.71 -8.21
C ILE A 138 4.14 -1.66 -8.57
N ASP A 139 4.62 -1.60 -9.82
CA ASP A 139 5.70 -2.48 -10.28
C ASP A 139 6.99 -2.24 -9.49
N ARG A 140 7.18 -1.00 -9.03
CA ARG A 140 8.39 -0.60 -8.29
C ARG A 140 8.42 -1.18 -6.87
N HIS A 141 7.30 -1.26 -6.16
CA HIS A 141 7.27 -1.84 -4.81
C HIS A 141 7.58 -3.33 -4.83
N LEU A 142 6.92 -4.09 -5.70
CA LEU A 142 7.19 -5.53 -5.83
C LEU A 142 8.60 -5.81 -6.35
N LEU A 143 9.12 -4.99 -7.27
CA LEU A 143 10.51 -5.10 -7.71
C LEU A 143 11.49 -4.81 -6.57
N ARG A 144 11.26 -3.75 -5.80
CA ARG A 144 12.09 -3.38 -4.64
C ARG A 144 12.06 -4.46 -3.56
N LEU A 145 10.91 -5.11 -3.34
CA LEU A 145 10.80 -6.28 -2.47
C LEU A 145 11.49 -7.52 -3.06
N ALA A 146 11.48 -7.73 -4.37
CA ALA A 146 12.25 -8.81 -4.98
C ALA A 146 13.77 -8.61 -4.80
N GLU A 147 14.24 -7.37 -4.92
CA GLU A 147 15.63 -6.96 -4.69
C GLU A 147 16.03 -6.98 -3.20
N PHE A 148 15.05 -6.98 -2.29
CA PHE A 148 15.26 -6.97 -0.84
C PHE A 148 16.25 -8.05 -0.39
N SER A 149 16.11 -9.27 -0.93
CA SER A 149 16.98 -10.39 -0.59
C SER A 149 18.42 -10.21 -1.05
N HIS A 150 18.65 -9.41 -2.10
CA HIS A 150 20.00 -9.05 -2.54
C HIS A 150 20.62 -7.99 -1.64
N THR A 151 19.82 -7.09 -1.06
CA THR A 151 20.29 -6.01 -0.19
C THR A 151 20.52 -6.47 1.25
N PHE A 152 19.56 -7.19 1.83
CA PHE A 152 19.55 -7.53 3.27
C PHE A 152 19.81 -9.01 3.55
N GLY A 153 19.84 -9.83 2.50
CA GLY A 153 20.06 -11.27 2.58
C GLY A 153 18.79 -12.10 2.51
N ASP A 154 18.95 -13.42 2.51
CA ASP A 154 17.85 -14.37 2.52
C ASP A 154 17.00 -14.31 3.80
N ALA A 155 15.92 -15.11 3.85
CA ALA A 155 15.02 -15.15 4.99
C ALA A 155 15.73 -15.48 6.31
N ASP A 156 16.76 -16.33 6.30
CA ASP A 156 17.48 -16.70 7.51
C ASP A 156 18.42 -15.58 7.97
N GLN A 157 19.00 -14.81 7.04
CA GLN A 157 19.71 -13.57 7.32
C GLN A 157 18.77 -12.50 7.90
N CYS A 158 17.60 -12.31 7.31
CA CYS A 158 16.62 -11.33 7.76
C CYS A 158 16.09 -11.62 9.17
N LYS A 159 15.85 -12.89 9.52
CA LYS A 159 15.46 -13.30 10.88
C LYS A 159 16.48 -12.94 11.96
N ARG A 160 17.75 -12.73 11.61
CA ARG A 160 18.81 -12.32 12.55
C ARG A 160 18.83 -10.82 12.80
N ILE A 161 18.10 -10.03 12.01
CA ILE A 161 17.97 -8.58 12.19
C ILE A 161 16.71 -8.34 13.03
N ALA A 162 16.90 -8.18 14.34
CA ALA A 162 15.82 -7.98 15.28
C ALA A 162 15.22 -6.56 15.15
N ALA A 163 13.91 -6.48 15.32
CA ALA A 163 13.23 -5.21 15.53
C ALA A 163 13.37 -4.76 16.99
N ILE A 164 13.40 -3.46 17.23
CA ILE A 164 13.30 -2.92 18.58
C ILE A 164 11.87 -3.09 19.11
N ALA A 165 11.74 -3.28 20.42
CA ALA A 165 10.46 -3.55 21.09
C ALA A 165 9.46 -2.39 20.91
#